data_AF-A0A6J8BE85-F1
#
_entry.id   AF-A0A6J8BE85-F1
#
_cell.length_a   1.000
_cell.length_b   1.000
_cell.length_c   1.000
_cell.angle_alpha   90.00
_cell.angle_beta   90.00
_cell.angle_gamma   90.00
#
_symmetry.space_group_name_H-M   'P 1'
#
loop_
_entity.id
_entity.type
_entity.pdbx_description
1 polymer ?
#
loop_
_entity_poly.entity_id
_entity_poly.type
_entity_poly.pdbx_seq_one_letter_code
_entity_poly.pdbx_strand_id
1 'polypeptide(L)'
;MDGSGWKTIGGNTNIYDIYLDRGITYNINDNEALNVTHRSGKHFKSDIINHWSDIDIEEVNVVVYQNGLEQAFLNFNGTGTDKTNWFSQKRMQNSSYSDLKNAIKASTCQPLRHQAEACSTPVQLAYNTYCYKLCDKPLTETDLEEKMQKLEKELSVSRKDTNKFRRSLINAPDNRFSSKTMGLVGAVCIALVVGFIVAVDCINICQKCSKLNKVKPKKDDCKHDKQR
;
A
#
# COMPACT_ATOMS: atom_id res chain seq x y z
N MET A 1 -20.94 -29.18 -5.41
CA MET A 1 -20.30 -27.94 -5.88
C MET A 1 -19.81 -27.19 -4.65
N ASP A 2 -18.78 -27.77 -4.05
CA ASP A 2 -18.01 -27.31 -2.91
C ASP A 2 -16.89 -26.41 -3.43
N GLY A 3 -17.23 -25.13 -3.63
CA GLY A 3 -16.23 -24.13 -4.00
C GLY A 3 -15.23 -23.93 -2.87
N SER A 4 -14.01 -24.42 -3.03
CA SER A 4 -12.86 -24.07 -2.19
C SER A 4 -12.48 -22.60 -2.43
N GLY A 5 -13.19 -21.69 -1.77
CA GLY A 5 -13.05 -20.24 -1.91
C GLY A 5 -12.09 -19.61 -0.91
N TRP A 6 -11.48 -18.49 -1.31
CA TRP A 6 -10.63 -17.63 -0.47
C TRP A 6 -11.39 -16.38 -0.04
N LYS A 7 -11.18 -15.94 1.21
CA LYS A 7 -11.79 -14.74 1.77
C LYS A 7 -10.74 -13.76 2.29
N THR A 8 -10.97 -12.46 2.05
CA THR A 8 -10.07 -11.37 2.46
C THR A 8 -10.85 -10.28 3.20
N ILE A 9 -10.56 -10.07 4.48
CA ILE A 9 -10.84 -8.80 5.17
C ILE A 9 -9.52 -8.43 5.85
N GLY A 10 -9.08 -7.17 5.65
CA GLY A 10 -7.67 -6.76 5.81
C GLY A 10 -7.00 -7.13 7.13
N GLY A 11 -5.88 -7.86 7.02
CA GLY A 11 -4.87 -8.04 8.06
C GLY A 11 -3.59 -7.25 7.74
N ASN A 12 -2.66 -7.21 8.71
CA ASN A 12 -1.38 -6.48 8.60
C ASN A 12 -0.31 -7.19 7.74
N THR A 13 -0.68 -8.25 7.04
CA THR A 13 0.22 -9.07 6.20
C THR A 13 -0.19 -8.92 4.75
N ASN A 14 0.80 -8.82 3.86
CA ASN A 14 0.53 -8.72 2.43
C ASN A 14 -0.10 -10.03 1.95
N ILE A 15 -1.30 -9.93 1.40
CA ILE A 15 -2.05 -11.08 0.90
C ILE A 15 -1.32 -11.81 -0.24
N TYR A 16 -0.56 -11.08 -1.05
CA TYR A 16 0.23 -11.65 -2.13
C TYR A 16 1.27 -12.63 -1.58
N ASP A 17 1.92 -12.26 -0.47
CA ASP A 17 2.94 -13.10 0.17
C ASP A 17 2.29 -14.36 0.75
N ILE A 18 1.13 -14.23 1.40
CA ILE A 18 0.36 -15.38 1.91
C ILE A 18 -0.02 -16.34 0.78
N TYR A 19 -0.47 -15.80 -0.36
CA TYR A 19 -0.92 -16.60 -1.50
C TYR A 19 0.22 -17.35 -2.18
N LEU A 20 1.34 -16.66 -2.44
CA LEU A 20 2.50 -17.26 -3.10
C LEU A 20 3.32 -18.18 -2.23
N ASP A 21 3.20 -18.05 -0.90
CA ASP A 21 3.90 -18.93 0.00
C ASP A 21 3.64 -20.42 -0.34
N ARG A 22 4.72 -21.18 -0.37
CA ARG A 22 4.70 -22.61 -0.67
C ARG A 22 4.62 -23.40 0.63
N GLY A 23 3.46 -24.00 0.86
CA GLY A 23 3.27 -24.99 1.93
C GLY A 23 2.69 -24.43 3.23
N ILE A 24 2.54 -23.11 3.39
CA ILE A 24 1.83 -22.57 4.55
C ILE A 24 0.32 -22.52 4.27
N THR A 25 -0.42 -23.27 5.07
CA THR A 25 -1.85 -23.05 5.33
C THR A 25 -2.02 -21.97 6.39
N TYR A 26 -3.06 -21.14 6.27
CA TYR A 26 -3.32 -20.02 7.16
C TYR A 26 -4.75 -20.06 7.68
N ASN A 27 -4.91 -20.04 9.01
CA ASN A 27 -6.20 -19.97 9.71
C ASN A 27 -7.22 -21.07 9.33
N ILE A 28 -6.76 -22.28 8.99
CA ILE A 28 -7.64 -23.37 8.55
C ILE A 28 -8.67 -23.82 9.60
N ASN A 29 -8.32 -23.69 10.89
CA ASN A 29 -9.17 -24.04 12.02
C ASN A 29 -9.96 -22.84 12.58
N ASP A 30 -9.92 -21.68 11.90
CA ASP A 30 -10.58 -20.46 12.35
C ASP A 30 -11.85 -20.21 11.53
N ASN A 31 -13.00 -20.59 12.11
CA ASN A 31 -14.31 -20.40 11.50
C ASN A 31 -14.63 -18.92 11.24
N GLU A 32 -14.04 -17.98 11.99
CA GLU A 32 -14.21 -16.55 11.76
C GLU A 32 -13.43 -16.04 10.55
N ALA A 33 -12.30 -16.67 10.21
CA ALA A 33 -11.52 -16.37 9.02
C ALA A 33 -12.21 -16.89 7.75
N LEU A 34 -12.91 -18.03 7.85
CA LEU A 34 -13.75 -18.62 6.80
C LEU A 34 -15.04 -17.83 6.54
N ASN A 35 -15.69 -17.32 7.58
CA ASN A 35 -17.02 -16.71 7.46
C ASN A 35 -16.98 -15.39 6.70
N VAL A 36 -17.44 -15.35 5.43
CA VAL A 36 -17.46 -14.18 4.52
C VAL A 36 -18.09 -12.90 5.12
N THR A 37 -19.01 -13.04 6.07
CA THR A 37 -19.74 -11.93 6.69
C THR A 37 -19.04 -11.35 7.93
N HIS A 38 -18.14 -12.11 8.56
CA HIS A 38 -17.51 -11.73 9.83
C HIS A 38 -16.39 -10.70 9.63
N ARG A 39 -16.26 -9.71 10.53
CA ARG A 39 -15.30 -8.58 10.43
C ARG A 39 -13.94 -8.86 11.09
N SER A 40 -13.55 -10.12 11.24
CA SER A 40 -12.32 -10.53 11.96
C SER A 40 -11.03 -9.93 11.40
N GLY A 41 -11.00 -9.48 10.14
CA GLY A 41 -9.78 -8.94 9.53
C GLY A 41 -8.69 -10.01 9.32
N LYS A 42 -9.05 -11.29 9.44
CA LYS A 42 -8.13 -12.41 9.30
C LYS A 42 -8.17 -12.94 7.86
N HIS A 43 -7.00 -13.21 7.30
CA HIS A 43 -6.87 -13.95 6.05
C HIS A 43 -7.14 -15.44 6.28
N PHE A 44 -7.58 -16.15 5.24
CA PHE A 44 -7.74 -17.60 5.25
C PHE A 44 -7.01 -18.18 4.04
N LYS A 45 -6.25 -19.27 4.23
CA LYS A 45 -5.58 -20.07 3.20
C LYS A 45 -5.61 -21.57 3.59
N SER A 46 -6.43 -22.37 2.94
CA SER A 46 -6.50 -23.82 2.99
C SER A 46 -5.39 -24.41 2.12
N ASP A 47 -5.15 -25.68 2.37
CA ASP A 47 -4.02 -26.42 1.82
C ASP A 47 -4.14 -26.70 0.32
N ILE A 48 -5.35 -26.65 -0.23
CA ILE A 48 -5.61 -26.96 -1.66
C ILE A 48 -4.75 -26.08 -2.57
N ILE A 49 -4.54 -24.82 -2.22
CA ILE A 49 -3.69 -23.93 -3.01
C ILE A 49 -2.23 -24.38 -3.00
N ASN A 50 -1.73 -24.98 -1.91
CA ASN A 50 -0.35 -25.45 -1.85
C ASN A 50 -0.06 -26.57 -2.86
N HIS A 51 -1.09 -27.35 -3.20
CA HIS A 51 -1.01 -28.47 -4.13
C HIS A 51 -1.58 -28.14 -5.51
N TRP A 52 -1.56 -26.87 -5.93
CA TRP A 52 -2.11 -26.40 -7.22
C TRP A 52 -1.67 -27.26 -8.41
N SER A 53 -0.42 -27.72 -8.44
CA SER A 53 0.12 -28.55 -9.52
C SER A 53 -0.33 -30.00 -9.49
N ASP A 54 -0.83 -30.48 -8.36
CA ASP A 54 -1.27 -31.86 -8.14
C ASP A 54 -2.79 -32.01 -8.35
N ILE A 55 -3.50 -30.91 -8.60
CA ILE A 55 -4.95 -30.87 -8.78
C ILE A 55 -5.31 -30.26 -10.14
N ASP A 56 -6.28 -30.86 -10.80
CA ASP A 56 -6.81 -30.36 -12.07
C ASP A 56 -7.78 -29.21 -11.83
N ILE A 57 -7.27 -27.99 -11.85
CA ILE A 57 -8.08 -26.78 -11.70
C ILE A 57 -8.72 -26.44 -13.03
N GLU A 58 -10.05 -26.51 -13.09
CA GLU A 58 -10.81 -26.17 -14.29
C GLU A 58 -11.09 -24.66 -14.36
N GLU A 59 -11.37 -24.05 -13.21
CA GLU A 59 -11.86 -22.68 -13.10
C GLU A 59 -11.28 -21.98 -11.87
N VAL A 60 -10.96 -20.69 -12.02
CA VAL A 60 -10.51 -19.83 -10.92
C VAL A 60 -11.44 -18.63 -10.82
N ASN A 61 -12.07 -18.50 -9.65
CA ASN A 61 -13.00 -17.42 -9.33
C ASN A 61 -12.40 -16.45 -8.32
N VAL A 62 -12.38 -15.17 -8.67
CA VAL A 62 -12.02 -14.07 -7.77
C VAL A 62 -13.30 -13.29 -7.48
N VAL A 63 -13.71 -13.26 -6.22
CA VAL A 63 -14.98 -12.67 -5.81
C VAL A 63 -14.76 -11.62 -4.73
N VAL A 64 -15.35 -10.45 -4.91
CA VAL A 64 -15.33 -9.36 -3.94
C VAL A 64 -16.68 -9.32 -3.23
N TYR A 65 -16.66 -9.50 -1.91
CA TYR A 65 -17.84 -9.44 -1.07
C TYR A 65 -17.90 -8.12 -0.28
N GLN A 66 -19.10 -7.57 -0.16
CA GLN A 66 -19.42 -6.48 0.77
C GLN A 66 -20.66 -6.86 1.57
N ASN A 67 -20.57 -6.83 2.90
CA ASN A 67 -21.66 -7.24 3.80
C ASN A 67 -22.24 -8.63 3.49
N GLY A 68 -21.40 -9.57 3.05
CA GLY A 68 -21.83 -10.93 2.67
C GLY A 68 -22.42 -11.05 1.28
N LEU A 69 -22.59 -9.96 0.54
CA LEU A 69 -23.11 -9.95 -0.82
C LEU A 69 -21.97 -9.82 -1.81
N GLU A 70 -21.98 -10.65 -2.85
CA GLU A 70 -21.08 -10.54 -3.99
C GLU A 70 -21.31 -9.21 -4.72
N GLN A 71 -20.26 -8.39 -4.83
CA GLN A 71 -20.29 -7.09 -5.50
C GLN A 71 -19.63 -7.13 -6.87
N ALA A 72 -18.60 -7.96 -7.02
CA ALA A 72 -17.84 -8.09 -8.25
C ALA A 72 -17.18 -9.46 -8.33
N PHE A 73 -16.97 -9.93 -9.55
CA PHE A 73 -16.31 -11.19 -9.80
C PHE A 73 -15.45 -11.15 -11.06
N LEU A 74 -14.43 -12.01 -11.08
CA LEU A 74 -13.65 -12.38 -12.25
C LEU A 74 -13.56 -13.90 -12.30
N ASN A 75 -13.76 -14.45 -13.49
CA ASN A 75 -13.84 -15.87 -13.73
C ASN A 75 -12.86 -16.25 -14.85
N PHE A 76 -11.98 -17.20 -14.57
CA PHE A 76 -10.88 -17.58 -15.45
C PHE A 76 -10.86 -19.09 -15.68
N ASN A 77 -10.44 -19.49 -16.89
CA ASN A 77 -10.05 -20.84 -17.19
C ASN A 77 -8.73 -21.18 -16.44
N GLY A 78 -8.82 -22.13 -15.51
CA GLY A 78 -7.70 -22.58 -14.67
C GLY A 78 -6.89 -23.72 -15.27
N THR A 79 -7.34 -24.32 -16.37
CA THR A 79 -6.70 -25.53 -16.90
C THR A 79 -5.27 -25.28 -17.37
N GLY A 80 -4.35 -26.12 -16.91
CA GLY A 80 -2.93 -26.03 -17.23
C GLY A 80 -2.29 -24.73 -16.75
N THR A 81 -2.76 -24.18 -15.63
CA THR A 81 -2.21 -22.97 -15.01
C THR A 81 -1.42 -23.28 -13.75
N ASP A 82 -0.63 -22.31 -13.30
CA ASP A 82 -0.01 -22.29 -11.98
C ASP A 82 -0.49 -21.06 -11.20
N LYS A 83 -0.14 -20.99 -9.91
CA LYS A 83 -0.49 -19.86 -9.01
C LYS A 83 -0.18 -18.47 -9.58
N THR A 84 0.78 -18.37 -10.48
CA THR A 84 1.33 -17.10 -10.98
C THR A 84 0.88 -16.74 -12.39
N ASN A 85 0.11 -17.59 -13.08
CA ASN A 85 -0.19 -17.39 -14.50
C ASN A 85 -1.68 -17.51 -14.91
N TRP A 86 -2.58 -17.91 -13.99
CA TRP A 86 -4.00 -18.11 -14.29
C TRP A 86 -4.74 -16.81 -14.66
N PHE A 87 -4.32 -15.67 -14.11
CA PHE A 87 -5.03 -14.37 -14.17
C PHE A 87 -4.85 -13.57 -15.48
N SER A 88 -4.50 -14.24 -16.59
CA SER A 88 -4.33 -13.56 -17.88
C SER A 88 -5.66 -13.26 -18.59
N GLN A 89 -5.74 -12.14 -19.32
CA GLN A 89 -6.95 -11.73 -20.04
C GLN A 89 -7.46 -12.78 -21.04
N LYS A 90 -6.56 -13.51 -21.71
CA LYS A 90 -6.92 -14.58 -22.66
C LYS A 90 -7.65 -15.76 -22.00
N ARG A 91 -7.46 -15.93 -20.69
CA ARG A 91 -8.10 -16.99 -19.89
C ARG A 91 -9.37 -16.49 -19.22
N MET A 92 -9.68 -15.20 -19.29
CA MET A 92 -10.88 -14.64 -18.69
C MET A 92 -12.11 -15.12 -19.45
N GLN A 93 -12.97 -15.85 -18.76
CA GLN A 93 -14.21 -16.41 -19.29
C GLN A 93 -15.38 -15.47 -19.02
N ASN A 94 -15.47 -14.92 -17.81
CA ASN A 94 -16.51 -13.98 -17.43
C ASN A 94 -16.02 -12.96 -16.38
N SER A 95 -16.77 -11.88 -16.20
CA SER A 95 -16.43 -10.79 -15.28
C SER A 95 -17.68 -9.96 -14.94
N SER A 96 -17.69 -9.28 -13.80
CA SER A 96 -18.67 -8.20 -13.54
C SER A 96 -18.29 -6.89 -14.23
N TYR A 97 -17.03 -6.74 -14.66
CA TYR A 97 -16.48 -5.54 -15.27
C TYR A 97 -16.65 -5.55 -16.80
N SER A 98 -17.22 -4.48 -17.35
CA SER A 98 -17.61 -4.39 -18.77
C SER A 98 -16.43 -4.11 -19.71
N ASP A 99 -15.45 -3.34 -19.25
CA ASP A 99 -14.21 -3.01 -19.95
C ASP A 99 -13.33 -4.25 -20.19
N LEU A 100 -13.25 -5.15 -19.19
CA LEU A 100 -12.50 -6.39 -19.30
C LEU A 100 -13.13 -7.35 -20.34
N LYS A 101 -14.47 -7.44 -20.41
CA LYS A 101 -15.14 -8.30 -21.42
C LYS A 101 -14.83 -7.89 -22.86
N ASN A 102 -14.67 -6.59 -23.10
CA ASN A 102 -14.51 -6.06 -24.45
C ASN A 102 -13.07 -6.13 -24.98
N ALA A 103 -12.08 -6.26 -24.10
CA ALA A 103 -10.67 -6.45 -24.49
C ALA A 103 -10.44 -7.76 -25.28
N ILE A 104 -11.28 -8.78 -25.07
CA ILE A 104 -11.23 -10.06 -25.80
C ILE A 104 -11.81 -9.92 -27.23
N LYS A 105 -12.78 -9.00 -27.44
CA LYS A 105 -13.36 -8.76 -28.76
C LYS A 105 -12.50 -7.82 -29.62
N ALA A 106 -11.82 -6.87 -28.98
CA ALA A 106 -10.94 -5.92 -29.67
C ALA A 106 -9.64 -6.57 -30.22
N SER A 107 -9.34 -7.82 -29.86
CA SER A 107 -8.13 -8.54 -30.30
C SER A 107 -8.34 -9.41 -31.55
N THR A 108 -9.57 -9.54 -32.08
CA THR A 108 -9.80 -10.15 -33.39
C THR A 108 -9.53 -9.13 -34.49
N CYS A 109 -8.30 -9.10 -35.00
CA CYS A 109 -8.01 -8.43 -36.26
C CYS A 109 -8.80 -9.15 -37.37
N GLN A 110 -9.94 -8.61 -37.78
CA GLN A 110 -10.57 -9.03 -39.03
C GLN A 110 -9.62 -8.65 -40.19
N PRO A 111 -9.26 -9.60 -41.07
CA PRO A 111 -8.53 -9.27 -42.28
C PRO A 111 -9.43 -8.37 -43.14
N LEU A 112 -8.92 -7.21 -43.58
CA LEU A 112 -9.57 -6.46 -44.65
C LEU A 112 -9.55 -7.32 -45.90
N ARG A 113 -10.71 -7.85 -46.26
CA ARG A 113 -10.96 -8.65 -47.45
C ARG A 113 -10.82 -7.78 -48.69
N HIS A 114 -9.60 -7.59 -49.20
CA HIS A 114 -9.35 -7.31 -50.62
C HIS A 114 -8.38 -8.39 -51.14
N GLN A 115 -8.76 -8.99 -52.27
CA GLN A 115 -8.14 -10.18 -52.86
C GLN A 115 -6.62 -10.08 -53.02
N ALA A 116 -5.89 -11.16 -52.72
CA ALA A 116 -4.87 -11.74 -53.60
C ALA A 116 -4.38 -13.10 -53.08
N GLU A 117 -4.55 -14.10 -53.95
CA GLU A 117 -3.80 -15.33 -54.22
C GLU A 117 -3.03 -16.11 -53.14
N ALA A 118 -3.23 -17.43 -53.23
CA ALA A 118 -2.58 -18.47 -52.45
C ALA A 118 -1.06 -18.50 -52.64
N CYS A 119 -0.32 -18.59 -51.53
CA CYS A 119 1.04 -19.10 -51.53
C CYS A 119 1.17 -20.18 -50.46
N SER A 120 1.32 -21.42 -50.92
CA SER A 120 1.64 -22.60 -50.13
C SER A 120 3.10 -22.57 -49.67
N THR A 121 3.36 -22.67 -48.36
CA THR A 121 4.50 -23.40 -47.74
C THR A 121 4.32 -23.45 -46.21
N PRO A 122 4.75 -24.54 -45.54
CA PRO A 122 4.49 -24.76 -44.12
C PRO A 122 5.48 -24.02 -43.20
N VAL A 123 4.93 -23.40 -42.16
CA VAL A 123 5.61 -22.60 -41.14
C VAL A 123 6.14 -23.49 -40.01
N GLN A 124 7.43 -23.34 -39.70
CA GLN A 124 8.01 -23.59 -38.38
C GLN A 124 8.91 -22.40 -38.07
N LEU A 125 8.50 -21.54 -37.15
CA LEU A 125 9.41 -20.87 -36.21
C LEU A 125 8.62 -20.14 -35.12
N ALA A 126 9.02 -20.45 -33.90
CA ALA A 126 8.60 -19.86 -32.66
C ALA A 126 8.94 -18.36 -32.60
N TYR A 127 7.99 -17.54 -32.20
CA TYR A 127 8.06 -16.64 -31.05
C TYR A 127 6.76 -15.84 -30.97
N ASN A 128 6.24 -15.64 -29.75
CA ASN A 128 5.03 -14.87 -29.52
C ASN A 128 5.34 -13.38 -29.69
N THR A 129 5.32 -12.90 -30.93
CA THR A 129 5.35 -11.47 -31.25
C THR A 129 4.00 -10.87 -30.91
N TYR A 130 3.94 -10.03 -29.89
CA TYR A 130 2.80 -9.18 -29.65
C TYR A 130 2.66 -8.22 -30.84
N CYS A 131 1.62 -8.39 -31.67
CA CYS A 131 1.28 -7.45 -32.73
C CYS A 131 0.71 -6.17 -32.13
N TYR A 132 1.57 -5.19 -31.81
CA TYR A 132 1.13 -3.79 -31.74
C TYR A 132 1.10 -3.26 -33.17
N LYS A 133 -0.10 -2.98 -33.69
CA LYS A 133 -0.27 -2.37 -35.01
C LYS A 133 0.07 -0.88 -34.91
N LEU A 134 1.33 -0.51 -35.18
CA LEU A 134 1.67 0.89 -35.51
C LEU A 134 1.21 1.16 -36.94
N CYS A 135 0.13 1.91 -37.09
CA CYS A 135 -0.12 2.61 -38.35
C CYS A 135 0.75 3.86 -38.38
N ASP A 136 2.05 3.71 -38.59
CA ASP A 136 2.91 4.85 -38.87
C ASP A 136 2.75 5.23 -40.36
N LYS A 137 2.17 6.41 -40.59
CA LYS A 137 2.33 7.13 -41.86
C LYS A 137 3.82 7.49 -42.01
N PRO A 138 4.37 7.59 -43.23
CA PRO A 138 5.78 7.94 -43.42
C PRO A 138 6.09 9.25 -42.71
N LEU A 139 6.95 9.16 -41.69
CA LEU A 139 7.28 10.23 -40.76
C LEU A 139 8.33 11.12 -41.41
N THR A 140 7.91 12.28 -41.90
CA THR A 140 8.81 13.34 -42.35
C THR A 140 9.44 14.04 -41.14
N GLU A 141 10.71 14.42 -41.26
CA GLU A 141 11.58 14.97 -40.20
C GLU A 141 10.98 16.14 -39.40
N THR A 142 9.98 16.83 -39.96
CA THR A 142 9.24 17.92 -39.33
C THR A 142 8.23 17.47 -38.25
N ASP A 143 7.80 16.21 -38.22
CA ASP A 143 6.84 15.67 -37.23
C ASP A 143 7.51 15.24 -35.91
N LEU A 144 8.84 15.07 -35.90
CA LEU A 144 9.58 14.62 -34.72
C LEU A 144 9.65 15.71 -33.65
N GLU A 145 9.92 16.95 -34.06
CA GLU A 145 10.06 18.08 -33.15
C GLU A 145 8.71 18.51 -32.53
N GLU A 146 7.62 18.43 -33.29
CA GLU A 146 6.28 18.71 -32.77
C GLU A 146 5.87 17.70 -31.69
N LYS A 147 6.21 16.41 -31.87
CA LYS A 147 5.94 15.37 -30.89
C LYS A 147 6.79 15.51 -29.62
N MET A 148 8.05 15.94 -29.74
CA MET A 148 8.91 16.21 -28.57
C MET A 148 8.34 17.35 -27.72
N GLN A 149 7.88 18.44 -28.34
CA GLN A 149 7.28 19.57 -27.63
C GLN A 149 5.91 19.22 -27.01
N LYS A 150 5.11 18.38 -27.67
CA LYS A 150 3.82 17.94 -27.15
C LYS A 150 3.96 17.03 -25.93
N LEU A 151 4.94 16.13 -25.93
CA LEU A 151 5.23 15.25 -24.79
C LEU A 151 5.73 16.06 -23.59
N GLU A 152 6.61 17.05 -23.78
CA GLU A 152 7.06 17.90 -22.68
C GLU A 152 5.91 18.69 -22.04
N LYS A 153 4.96 19.16 -22.86
CA LYS A 153 3.76 19.88 -22.40
C LYS A 153 2.74 18.97 -21.68
N GLU A 154 2.60 17.71 -22.11
CA GLU A 154 1.73 16.72 -21.45
C GLU A 154 2.36 16.12 -20.18
N LEU A 155 3.69 16.01 -20.12
CA LEU A 155 4.43 15.53 -18.93
C LEU A 155 4.72 16.63 -17.90
N SER A 156 4.60 17.91 -18.26
CA SER A 156 4.57 19.01 -17.30
C SER A 156 3.24 19.02 -16.54
N VAL A 157 3.08 18.07 -15.61
CA VAL A 157 1.98 18.11 -14.65
C VAL A 157 2.08 19.42 -13.87
N SER A 158 1.10 20.30 -14.07
CA SER A 158 0.93 21.52 -13.27
C SER A 158 0.96 21.13 -11.79
N ARG A 159 1.87 21.72 -11.00
CA ARG A 159 1.99 21.41 -9.56
C ARG A 159 0.65 21.56 -8.84
N LYS A 160 -0.24 22.44 -9.33
CA LYS A 160 -1.56 22.71 -8.76
C LYS A 160 -2.56 21.56 -8.93
N ASP A 161 -2.36 20.68 -9.90
CA ASP A 161 -3.24 19.52 -10.15
C ASP A 161 -2.72 18.23 -9.50
N THR A 162 -1.54 18.29 -8.87
CA THR A 162 -0.98 17.13 -8.19
C THR A 162 -1.78 16.78 -6.93
N ASN A 163 -1.93 15.48 -6.67
CA ASN A 163 -2.52 14.97 -5.42
C ASN A 163 -1.84 15.56 -4.17
N LYS A 164 -0.56 15.91 -4.24
CA LYS A 164 0.18 16.56 -3.14
C LYS A 164 -0.31 17.98 -2.87
N PHE A 165 -0.53 18.79 -3.90
CA PHE A 165 -1.09 20.14 -3.75
C PHE A 165 -2.57 20.10 -3.35
N ARG A 166 -3.34 19.18 -3.94
CA ARG A 166 -4.74 18.96 -3.55
C ARG A 166 -4.85 18.49 -2.09
N ARG A 167 -3.96 17.60 -1.61
CA ARG A 167 -3.85 17.20 -0.19
C ARG A 167 -3.38 18.34 0.71
N SER A 168 -2.50 19.22 0.22
CA SER A 168 -2.08 20.44 0.93
C SER A 168 -3.24 21.42 1.14
N LEU A 169 -4.21 21.47 0.23
CA LEU A 169 -5.42 22.31 0.36
C LEU A 169 -6.54 21.67 1.21
N ILE A 170 -6.46 20.36 1.48
CA ILE A 170 -7.40 19.64 2.36
C ILE A 170 -7.02 19.84 3.84
N ASN A 171 -5.76 20.18 4.13
CA ASN A 171 -5.41 20.77 5.41
C ASN A 171 -5.78 22.26 5.37
N ALA A 172 -6.95 22.60 5.89
CA ALA A 172 -7.28 23.98 6.19
C ALA A 172 -6.20 24.52 7.15
N PRO A 173 -5.45 25.58 6.80
CA PRO A 173 -4.74 26.33 7.82
C PRO A 173 -5.81 26.99 8.69
N ASP A 174 -6.23 26.29 9.74
CA ASP A 174 -7.26 26.72 10.67
C ASP A 174 -6.73 27.91 11.48
N ASN A 175 -6.88 29.10 10.92
CA ASN A 175 -6.71 30.36 11.64
C ASN A 175 -7.94 30.65 12.50
N ARG A 176 -8.46 29.62 13.19
CA ARG A 176 -9.59 29.77 14.11
C ARG A 176 -9.02 30.26 15.43
N PHE A 177 -9.41 31.47 15.84
CA PHE A 177 -8.97 32.11 17.09
C PHE A 177 -9.03 31.16 18.30
N SER A 178 -10.01 30.24 18.30
CA SER A 178 -10.22 29.20 19.31
C SER A 178 -9.06 28.20 19.44
N SER A 179 -8.43 27.75 18.35
CA SER A 179 -7.35 26.75 18.41
C SER A 179 -6.05 27.33 18.98
N LYS A 180 -5.75 28.60 18.68
CA LYS A 180 -4.59 29.32 19.24
C LYS A 180 -4.78 29.67 20.71
N THR A 181 -5.98 30.07 21.11
CA THR A 181 -6.29 30.42 22.51
C THR A 181 -6.40 29.18 23.40
N MET A 182 -7.02 28.10 22.96
CA MET A 182 -7.15 26.89 23.78
C MET A 182 -5.80 26.16 23.98
N GLY A 183 -4.94 26.14 22.96
CA GLY A 183 -3.58 25.60 23.11
C GLY A 183 -2.71 26.41 24.07
N LEU A 184 -2.82 27.75 24.04
CA LEU A 184 -2.09 28.64 24.95
C LEU A 184 -2.56 28.49 26.40
N VAL A 185 -3.88 28.42 26.63
CA VAL A 185 -4.44 28.24 27.98
C VAL A 185 -3.97 26.92 28.59
N GLY A 186 -3.96 25.83 27.82
CA GLY A 186 -3.45 24.53 28.28
C GLY A 186 -1.97 24.59 28.66
N ALA A 187 -1.13 25.22 27.84
CA ALA A 187 0.30 25.36 28.12
C ALA A 187 0.58 26.19 29.39
N VAL A 188 -0.18 27.27 29.61
CA VAL A 188 -0.05 28.11 30.81
C VAL A 188 -0.46 27.34 32.07
N CYS A 189 -1.56 26.59 32.03
CA CYS A 189 -1.99 25.77 33.17
C CYS A 189 -0.95 24.72 33.56
N ILE A 190 -0.35 24.03 32.59
CA ILE A 190 0.69 23.03 32.84
C ILE A 190 1.96 23.70 33.39
N ALA A 191 2.37 24.84 32.82
CA ALA A 191 3.54 25.58 33.27
C ALA A 191 3.41 26.08 34.73
N LEU A 192 2.22 26.50 35.16
CA LEU A 192 1.98 26.92 36.55
C LEU A 192 2.13 25.75 37.53
N VAL A 193 1.58 24.58 37.20
CA VAL A 193 1.67 23.39 38.06
C VAL A 193 3.10 22.89 38.17
N VAL A 194 3.79 22.74 37.03
CA VAL A 194 5.20 22.29 37.01
C VAL A 194 6.11 23.31 37.68
N GLY A 195 5.89 24.60 37.44
CA GLY A 195 6.65 25.68 38.08
C GLY A 195 6.51 25.68 39.61
N PHE A 196 5.31 25.40 40.14
CA PHE A 196 5.09 25.30 41.58
C PHE A 196 5.85 24.12 42.22
N ILE A 197 5.85 22.96 41.55
CA ILE A 197 6.60 21.78 42.01
C ILE A 197 8.10 22.10 42.06
N VAL A 198 8.65 22.67 40.98
CA VAL A 198 10.07 23.06 40.93
C VAL A 198 10.41 24.12 41.96
N ALA A 199 9.53 25.08 42.23
CA ALA A 199 9.76 26.10 43.24
C ALA A 199 9.82 25.52 44.67
N VAL A 200 8.92 24.60 45.02
CA VAL A 200 8.94 23.90 46.31
C VAL A 200 10.23 23.08 46.46
N ASP A 201 10.65 22.40 45.40
CA ASP A 201 11.91 21.64 45.37
C ASP A 201 13.13 22.56 45.51
N CYS A 202 13.17 23.70 44.81
CA CYS A 202 14.21 24.72 44.94
C CYS A 202 14.29 25.30 46.35
N ILE A 203 13.15 25.58 47.01
CA ILE A 203 13.13 26.07 48.39
C ILE A 203 13.68 24.99 49.34
N ASN A 204 13.25 23.74 49.19
CA ASN A 204 13.75 22.63 50.01
C ASN A 204 15.26 22.40 49.83
N ILE A 205 15.76 22.49 48.59
CA ILE A 205 17.19 22.32 48.28
C ILE A 205 18.00 23.52 48.81
N CYS A 206 17.52 24.75 48.64
CA CYS A 206 18.18 25.96 49.17
C CYS A 206 18.22 25.97 50.71
N GLN A 207 17.16 25.51 51.37
CA GLN A 207 17.15 25.33 52.84
C GLN A 207 18.16 24.27 53.29
N LYS A 208 18.39 23.23 52.48
CA LYS A 208 19.39 22.18 52.78
C LYS A 208 20.83 22.69 52.54
N CYS A 209 21.08 23.42 51.46
CA CYS A 209 22.39 23.99 51.14
C CYS A 209 22.81 25.11 52.12
N SER A 210 21.87 25.95 52.55
CA SER A 210 22.16 27.01 53.54
C SER A 210 22.49 26.45 54.94
N LYS A 211 22.03 25.25 55.28
CA LYS A 211 22.42 24.54 56.54
C LYS A 211 23.84 23.98 56.46
N LEU A 212 24.29 23.53 55.29
CA LEU A 212 25.65 23.03 55.07
C LEU A 212 26.70 24.16 55.09
N ASN A 213 26.35 25.36 54.62
CA ASN A 213 27.22 26.55 54.68
C ASN A 213 27.38 27.18 56.08
N LYS A 214 26.65 26.71 57.11
CA LYS A 214 26.79 27.21 58.49
C LYS A 214 27.81 26.45 59.34
N VAL A 215 28.40 25.36 58.84
CA VAL A 215 29.48 24.64 59.52
C VAL A 215 30.82 25.30 59.14
N LYS A 216 31.27 26.28 59.94
CA LYS A 216 32.61 26.88 59.81
C LYS A 216 33.71 25.83 60.08
N PRO A 217 34.83 25.83 59.34
CA PRO A 217 35.99 25.00 59.67
C PRO A 217 36.57 25.40 61.04
N LYS A 218 36.82 24.38 61.86
CA LYS A 218 37.49 24.49 63.17
C LYS A 218 38.89 25.04 62.95
N LYS A 219 39.23 26.14 63.62
CA LYS A 219 40.56 26.75 63.58
C LYS A 219 41.45 25.97 64.55
N ASP A 220 42.40 25.21 64.04
CA ASP A 220 43.35 24.48 64.88
C ASP A 220 44.45 25.45 65.36
N ASP A 221 44.48 25.70 66.66
CA ASP A 221 45.55 26.44 67.34
C ASP A 221 46.81 25.57 67.40
N CYS A 222 47.85 25.96 66.65
CA CYS A 222 49.22 25.46 66.88
C CYS A 222 50.07 26.56 67.53
N LYS A 223 50.26 26.41 68.84
CA LYS A 223 51.33 27.03 69.63
C LYS A 223 52.68 26.69 68.98
N HIS A 224 53.44 27.71 68.58
CA HIS A 224 54.87 27.55 68.36
C HIS A 224 55.63 28.20 69.51
N ASP A 225 56.10 27.34 70.40
CA ASP A 225 57.19 27.59 71.32
C ASP A 225 58.50 27.69 70.50
N LYS A 226 59.29 28.75 70.72
CA LYS A 226 60.72 28.72 70.40
C LYS A 226 61.51 29.77 71.20
N GLN A 227 62.26 29.20 72.13
CA GLN A 227 63.39 29.72 72.90
C GLN A 227 64.36 30.60 72.10
N ARG A 228 64.79 31.72 72.68
CA ARG A 228 66.20 31.97 73.06
C ARG A 228 66.29 33.12 74.06
#